data_AF-F5P4U2-F1
#
_entry.id   AF-F5P4U2-F1
#
_cell.length_a   1.000
_cell.length_b   1.000
_cell.length_c   1.000
_cell.angle_alpha   90.00
_cell.angle_beta   90.00
_cell.angle_gamma   90.00
#
_symmetry.space_group_name_H-M   'P 1'
#
loop_
_entity.id
_entity.type
_entity.pdbx_description
1 polymer ?
#
loop_
_entity_poly.entity_id
_entity_poly.type
_entity_poly.pdbx_seq_one_letter_code
_entity_poly.pdbx_strand_id
1 'polypeptide(L)'
;MQFNGNMVSVTPLRAWAAGNVTVYLKGLSVPVILNITSGETDTTTLSQEIDSRLDLRIPRQGPASPVVSIPSEKIALHDATLQAFLDGVPPDDPAIRRLKFSGNVPDTTIWQHGDDLLVRSRAMLRDEFEQTLASADGTRLWKLPVTPLLTFSVNGQSVHVTPELE
;
A
#
# COMPACT_ATOMS: atom_id res chain seq x y z
N MET A 1 1.00 -8.01 35.47
CA MET A 1 1.33 -7.65 34.07
C MET A 1 0.64 -6.35 33.77
N GLN A 2 1.37 -5.31 33.40
CA GLN A 2 0.78 -4.01 33.05
C GLN A 2 0.47 -4.04 31.55
N PHE A 3 -0.82 -4.00 31.19
CA PHE A 3 -1.26 -3.96 29.81
C PHE A 3 -1.16 -2.52 29.29
N ASN A 4 -0.23 -2.25 28.39
CA ASN A 4 -0.12 -0.97 27.68
C ASN A 4 -1.05 -0.96 26.46
N GLY A 5 -2.37 -1.01 26.67
CA GLY A 5 -3.35 -1.03 25.58
C GLY A 5 -4.80 -0.79 26.03
N ASN A 6 -5.72 -0.71 25.06
CA ASN A 6 -7.15 -0.61 25.32
C ASN A 6 -7.72 -2.01 25.61
N MET A 7 -8.36 -2.20 26.77
CA MET A 7 -9.00 -3.46 27.14
C MET A 7 -10.44 -3.24 27.55
N VAL A 8 -11.34 -4.04 26.99
CA VAL A 8 -12.76 -4.11 27.37
C VAL A 8 -13.07 -5.57 27.67
N SER A 9 -13.78 -5.81 28.76
CA SER A 9 -14.35 -7.11 29.09
C SER A 9 -15.87 -6.99 29.03
N VAL A 10 -16.51 -7.93 28.35
CA VAL A 10 -17.96 -8.02 28.22
C VAL A 10 -18.38 -9.37 28.77
N THR A 11 -19.32 -9.37 29.72
CA THR A 11 -19.87 -10.59 30.30
C THR A 11 -21.38 -10.59 30.10
N PRO A 12 -21.97 -11.66 29.54
CA PRO A 12 -23.40 -11.76 29.38
C PRO A 12 -24.08 -11.88 30.76
N LEU A 13 -25.18 -11.15 30.97
CA LEU A 13 -25.96 -11.21 32.21
C LEU A 13 -26.93 -12.39 32.27
N ARG A 14 -27.16 -13.06 31.13
CA ARG A 14 -28.03 -14.22 30.97
C ARG A 14 -27.45 -15.18 29.95
N ALA A 15 -27.86 -16.45 30.01
CA ALA A 15 -27.52 -17.43 28.98
C ALA A 15 -28.15 -17.05 27.63
N TRP A 16 -27.51 -17.50 26.54
CA TRP A 16 -27.94 -17.29 25.16
C TRP A 16 -28.15 -15.81 24.79
N ALA A 17 -27.28 -14.95 25.31
CA ALA A 17 -27.28 -13.53 24.97
C ALA A 17 -26.53 -13.30 23.66
N ALA A 18 -27.12 -12.49 22.78
CA ALA A 18 -26.47 -11.99 21.57
C ALA A 18 -26.46 -10.46 21.57
N GLY A 19 -25.46 -9.88 20.94
CA GLY A 19 -25.33 -8.43 20.82
C GLY A 19 -24.15 -8.01 19.97
N ASN A 20 -23.96 -6.69 19.86
CA ASN A 20 -22.94 -6.10 19.01
C ASN A 20 -21.95 -5.29 19.85
N VAL A 21 -20.66 -5.43 19.55
CA VAL A 21 -19.61 -4.53 20.03
C VAL A 21 -19.17 -3.68 18.85
N THR A 22 -19.39 -2.37 18.97
CA THR A 22 -18.97 -1.39 17.95
C THR A 22 -17.65 -0.76 18.38
N VAL A 23 -16.62 -0.93 17.56
CA VAL A 23 -15.27 -0.42 17.82
C VAL A 23 -14.97 0.75 16.89
N TYR A 24 -14.72 1.91 17.49
CA TYR A 24 -14.26 3.10 16.77
C TYR A 24 -12.73 3.15 16.79
N LEU A 25 -12.13 3.02 15.61
CA LEU A 25 -10.68 3.11 15.44
C LEU A 25 -10.32 4.52 15.01
N LYS A 26 -9.27 5.09 15.62
CA LYS A 26 -8.76 6.41 15.27
C LYS A 26 -8.41 6.45 13.77
N GLY A 27 -9.00 7.38 13.03
CA GLY A 27 -8.75 7.57 11.59
C GLY A 27 -9.54 6.65 10.66
N LEU A 28 -10.39 5.76 11.18
CA LEU A 28 -11.31 4.96 10.39
C LEU A 28 -12.72 5.58 10.47
N SER A 29 -13.27 6.00 9.32
CA SER A 29 -14.56 6.69 9.25
C SER A 29 -15.77 5.77 9.45
N VAL A 30 -15.59 4.46 9.24
CA VAL A 30 -16.62 3.44 9.43
C VAL A 30 -16.21 2.54 10.60
N PRO A 31 -17.07 2.33 11.61
CA PRO A 31 -16.71 1.49 12.76
C PRO A 31 -16.64 0.01 12.38
N VAL A 32 -15.87 -0.75 13.15
CA VAL A 32 -15.86 -2.21 13.06
C VAL A 32 -16.92 -2.74 14.02
N ILE A 33 -17.85 -3.55 13.53
CA ILE A 33 -18.92 -4.15 14.33
C ILE A 33 -18.61 -5.64 14.50
N LEU A 34 -18.55 -6.09 15.74
CA LEU A 34 -18.39 -7.49 16.12
C LEU A 34 -19.73 -8.00 16.65
N ASN A 35 -20.25 -9.05 16.05
CA ASN A 35 -21.41 -9.75 16.59
C ASN A 35 -20.91 -10.80 17.59
N ILE A 36 -21.46 -10.78 18.80
CA ILE A 36 -21.06 -11.68 19.88
C ILE A 36 -22.29 -12.46 20.32
N THR A 37 -22.12 -13.78 20.47
CA THR A 37 -23.11 -14.66 21.08
C THR A 37 -22.47 -15.42 22.25
N SER A 38 -23.22 -15.61 23.33
CA SER A 38 -22.75 -16.34 24.51
C SER A 38 -22.98 -17.86 24.41
N GLY A 39 -23.37 -18.37 23.24
CA GLY A 39 -23.62 -19.79 23.00
C GLY A 39 -24.84 -20.04 22.12
N GLU A 40 -24.94 -21.24 21.57
CA GLU A 40 -26.04 -21.70 20.72
C GLU A 40 -27.17 -22.31 21.58
N THR A 41 -28.43 -22.09 21.20
CA THR A 41 -29.59 -22.60 21.97
C THR A 41 -29.89 -24.07 21.69
N ASP A 42 -29.39 -24.62 20.59
CA ASP A 42 -29.75 -25.95 20.09
C ASP A 42 -28.51 -26.83 19.91
N THR A 43 -27.99 -27.34 21.02
CA THR A 43 -26.92 -28.33 20.98
C THR A 43 -27.25 -29.46 21.94
N THR A 44 -27.71 -30.60 21.41
CA THR A 44 -27.74 -31.89 22.14
C THR A 44 -26.32 -32.42 22.43
N THR A 45 -25.29 -31.69 22.00
CA THR A 45 -23.87 -31.92 22.21
C THR A 45 -23.38 -31.41 23.58
N LEU A 46 -22.62 -32.24 24.29
CA LEU A 46 -21.97 -31.91 25.57
C LEU A 46 -20.81 -30.91 25.47
N SER A 47 -20.41 -30.56 24.25
CA SER A 47 -19.30 -29.65 23.95
C SER A 47 -19.83 -28.40 23.24
N GLN A 48 -19.53 -27.23 23.80
CA GLN A 48 -19.78 -25.95 23.14
C GLN A 48 -18.52 -25.49 22.40
N GLU A 49 -18.71 -25.04 21.16
CA GLU A 49 -17.66 -24.40 20.38
C GLU A 49 -17.47 -22.96 20.89
N ILE A 50 -16.23 -22.58 21.16
CA ILE A 50 -15.88 -21.24 21.64
C ILE A 50 -14.76 -20.64 20.79
N ASP A 51 -14.92 -19.39 20.40
CA ASP A 51 -13.85 -18.60 19.80
C ASP A 51 -12.91 -18.11 20.90
N SER A 52 -11.85 -18.86 21.17
CA SER A 52 -10.87 -18.50 22.21
C SER A 52 -10.08 -17.22 21.88
N ARG A 53 -9.87 -16.93 20.59
CA ARG A 53 -9.16 -15.75 20.10
C ARG A 53 -9.56 -15.41 18.66
N LEU A 54 -9.80 -14.12 18.42
CA LEU A 54 -10.03 -13.56 17.10
C LEU A 54 -9.00 -12.45 16.83
N ASP A 55 -8.16 -12.62 15.81
CA ASP A 55 -7.23 -11.59 15.34
C ASP A 55 -7.77 -10.96 14.05
N LEU A 56 -7.98 -9.64 14.05
CA LEU A 56 -8.52 -8.89 12.90
C LEU A 56 -7.47 -7.94 12.35
N ARG A 57 -7.27 -7.95 11.03
CA ARG A 57 -6.41 -6.99 10.34
C ARG A 57 -7.25 -6.04 9.48
N ILE A 58 -7.14 -4.75 9.76
CA ILE A 58 -7.77 -3.71 8.93
C ILE A 58 -6.76 -3.27 7.86
N PRO A 59 -7.08 -3.41 6.55
CA PRO A 59 -6.18 -3.04 5.46
C PRO A 59 -6.16 -1.52 5.23
N ARG A 60 -5.80 -0.75 6.25
CA ARG A 60 -5.64 0.71 6.23
C ARG A 60 -4.35 1.10 6.92
N GLN A 61 -3.85 2.29 6.62
CA GLN A 61 -2.74 2.86 7.38
C GLN A 61 -3.14 3.02 8.85
N GLY A 62 -2.23 2.64 9.75
CA GLY A 62 -2.45 2.77 11.18
C GLY A 62 -2.43 4.24 11.63
N PRO A 63 -3.06 4.55 12.77
CA PRO A 63 -3.18 5.94 13.25
C PRO A 63 -1.86 6.60 13.69
N ALA A 64 -0.83 5.79 13.96
CA ALA A 64 0.54 6.23 14.22
C ALA A 64 1.49 5.80 13.10
N SER A 65 0.94 5.32 11.97
CA SER A 65 1.75 5.21 10.76
C SER A 65 2.33 6.60 10.52
N PRO A 66 3.65 6.73 10.29
CA PRO A 66 4.14 7.97 9.73
C PRO A 66 3.23 8.26 8.54
N VAL A 67 2.69 9.47 8.50
CA VAL A 67 2.19 10.00 7.24
C VAL A 67 3.41 9.80 6.35
N VAL A 68 3.31 8.85 5.41
CA VAL A 68 4.17 8.95 4.25
C VAL A 68 3.67 10.26 3.68
N SER A 69 4.35 11.34 4.05
CA SER A 69 4.37 12.53 3.25
C SER A 69 4.92 11.98 1.94
N ILE A 70 4.00 11.56 1.07
CA ILE A 70 4.15 11.88 -0.33
C ILE A 70 4.41 13.37 -0.22
N PRO A 71 5.65 13.83 -0.46
CA PRO A 71 5.95 15.23 -0.31
C PRO A 71 4.84 15.96 -1.06
N SER A 72 4.15 16.88 -0.40
CA SER A 72 3.31 17.84 -1.11
C SER A 72 4.17 18.78 -1.96
N GLU A 73 5.49 18.56 -2.01
CA GLU A 73 6.38 19.14 -2.99
C GLU A 73 6.23 18.39 -4.31
N LYS A 74 5.48 19.06 -5.20
CA LYS A 74 5.14 18.69 -6.58
C LYS A 74 4.16 17.52 -6.73
N ILE A 75 2.89 17.80 -6.41
CA ILE A 75 1.92 17.66 -7.51
C ILE A 75 2.38 18.68 -8.55
N ALA A 76 3.15 18.23 -9.55
CA ALA A 76 3.45 19.08 -10.68
C ALA A 76 2.11 19.61 -11.20
N LEU A 77 1.98 20.95 -11.31
CA LEU A 77 0.99 21.54 -12.21
C LEU A 77 1.01 20.68 -13.48
N HIS A 78 -0.12 20.06 -13.83
CA HIS A 78 -0.35 19.20 -15.00
C HIS A 78 0.79 19.30 -16.04
N ASP A 79 1.84 18.50 -15.85
CA ASP A 79 2.97 18.49 -16.77
C ASP A 79 2.62 17.48 -17.85
N ALA A 80 2.17 17.99 -19.00
CA ALA A 80 1.75 17.18 -20.14
C ALA A 80 2.84 16.18 -20.56
N THR A 81 4.12 16.54 -20.36
CA THR A 81 5.24 15.66 -20.66
C THR A 81 5.28 14.48 -19.69
N LEU A 82 5.23 14.73 -18.38
CA LEU A 82 5.20 13.64 -17.39
C LEU A 82 3.93 12.78 -17.51
N GLN A 83 2.79 13.38 -17.87
CA GLN A 83 1.58 12.62 -18.16
C GLN A 83 1.78 11.68 -19.37
N ALA A 84 2.41 12.15 -20.44
CA ALA A 84 2.72 11.34 -21.62
C ALA A 84 3.63 10.14 -21.28
N PHE A 85 4.62 10.34 -20.39
CA PHE A 85 5.43 9.24 -19.86
C PHE A 85 4.61 8.24 -19.03
N LEU A 86 3.70 8.72 -18.17
CA LEU A 86 2.80 7.87 -17.38
C LEU A 86 1.87 7.04 -18.28
N ASP A 87 1.38 7.64 -19.36
CA ASP A 87 0.54 7.00 -20.38
C ASP A 87 1.34 6.01 -21.26
N GLY A 88 2.67 6.04 -21.18
CA GLY A 88 3.57 5.14 -21.91
C GLY A 88 3.89 5.59 -23.34
N VAL A 89 3.54 6.83 -23.68
CA VAL A 89 3.74 7.47 -24.99
C VAL A 89 4.56 8.74 -24.77
N PRO A 90 5.87 8.63 -24.47
CA PRO A 90 6.71 9.81 -24.27
C PRO A 90 6.76 10.68 -25.54
N PRO A 91 7.02 11.99 -25.41
CA PRO A 91 7.19 12.87 -26.56
C PRO A 91 8.27 12.37 -27.53
N ASP A 92 8.11 12.69 -28.81
CA ASP A 92 9.10 12.40 -29.85
C ASP A 92 10.26 13.41 -29.75
N ASP A 93 11.12 13.20 -28.75
CA ASP A 93 12.33 13.98 -28.50
C ASP A 93 13.56 13.05 -28.64
N PRO A 94 14.55 13.38 -29.48
CA PRO A 94 15.76 12.58 -29.65
C PRO A 94 16.60 12.43 -28.37
N ALA A 95 16.42 13.30 -27.36
CA ALA A 95 17.08 13.19 -26.07
C ALA A 95 16.42 12.15 -25.14
N ILE A 96 15.22 11.65 -25.46
CA ILE A 96 14.53 10.62 -24.69
C ILE A 96 14.91 9.25 -25.24
N ARG A 97 15.49 8.41 -24.39
CA ARG A 97 15.83 7.03 -24.75
C ARG A 97 15.15 6.04 -23.82
N ARG A 98 14.43 5.07 -24.38
CA ARG A 98 13.95 3.91 -23.61
C ARG A 98 15.13 2.98 -23.30
N LEU A 99 15.36 2.71 -22.03
CA LEU A 99 16.44 1.85 -21.57
C LEU A 99 15.98 0.39 -21.54
N LYS A 100 16.90 -0.51 -21.91
CA LYS A 100 16.83 -1.91 -21.49
C LYS A 100 17.30 -2.01 -20.05
N PHE A 101 16.91 -3.07 -19.36
CA PHE A 101 17.34 -3.31 -17.99
C PHE A 101 17.34 -4.80 -17.66
N SER A 102 18.10 -5.16 -16.64
CA SER A 102 18.05 -6.48 -16.01
C SER A 102 17.30 -6.42 -14.67
N GLY A 103 16.73 -7.54 -14.24
CA GLY A 103 15.87 -7.63 -13.05
C GLY A 103 14.40 -7.93 -13.42
N ASN A 104 13.71 -8.70 -12.57
CA ASN A 104 12.37 -9.19 -12.86
C ASN A 104 11.30 -8.35 -12.15
N VAL A 105 10.93 -7.23 -12.77
CA VAL A 105 9.84 -6.37 -12.30
C VAL A 105 8.80 -6.22 -13.42
N PRO A 106 7.61 -6.81 -13.27
CA PRO A 106 6.55 -6.74 -14.28
C PRO A 106 6.14 -5.31 -14.61
N ASP A 107 5.61 -5.11 -15.82
CA ASP A 107 4.99 -3.87 -16.29
C ASP A 107 5.86 -2.61 -16.08
N THR A 108 7.18 -2.78 -16.14
CA THR A 108 8.15 -1.71 -15.90
C THR A 108 8.74 -1.18 -17.19
N THR A 109 8.82 0.13 -17.34
CA THR A 109 9.54 0.80 -18.43
C THR A 109 10.37 1.93 -17.86
N ILE A 110 11.60 2.05 -18.35
CA ILE A 110 12.54 3.07 -17.92
C ILE A 110 12.95 3.86 -19.15
N TRP A 111 12.89 5.18 -19.04
CA TRP A 111 13.48 6.10 -20.01
C TRP A 111 14.57 6.93 -19.33
N GLN A 112 15.56 7.33 -20.10
CA GLN A 112 16.53 8.35 -19.72
C GLN A 112 16.26 9.60 -20.56
N HIS A 113 16.33 10.76 -19.92
CA HIS A 113 16.25 12.07 -20.56
C HIS A 113 17.24 12.99 -19.87
N GLY A 114 18.40 13.21 -20.49
CA GLY A 114 19.52 13.91 -19.87
C GLY A 114 20.00 13.19 -18.59
N ASP A 115 20.03 13.94 -17.48
CA ASP A 115 20.45 13.44 -16.16
C ASP A 115 19.33 12.79 -15.35
N ASP A 116 18.16 12.61 -15.97
CA ASP A 116 16.97 12.08 -15.32
C ASP A 116 16.60 10.69 -15.85
N LEU A 117 16.19 9.81 -14.94
CA LEU A 117 15.43 8.61 -15.23
C LEU A 117 13.94 8.85 -15.00
N LEU A 118 13.14 8.36 -15.93
CA LEU A 118 11.70 8.29 -15.87
C LEU A 118 11.31 6.81 -15.78
N VAL A 119 10.87 6.40 -14.59
CA VAL A 119 10.59 5.00 -14.27
C VAL A 119 9.08 4.84 -14.14
N ARG A 120 8.47 4.08 -15.05
CA ARG A 120 7.04 3.73 -15.03
C ARG A 120 6.87 2.29 -14.60
N SER A 121 6.15 2.04 -13.50
CA SER A 121 5.87 0.68 -13.03
C SER A 121 4.62 0.62 -12.15
N ARG A 122 4.06 -0.58 -12.00
CA ARG A 122 3.08 -0.90 -10.95
C ARG A 122 3.73 -1.40 -9.66
N ALA A 123 4.98 -1.87 -9.72
CA ALA A 123 5.76 -2.19 -8.53
C ALA A 123 6.22 -0.90 -7.85
N MET A 124 6.23 -0.87 -6.52
CA MET A 124 6.63 0.32 -5.76
C MET A 124 8.14 0.52 -5.84
N LEU A 125 8.59 1.67 -6.35
CA LEU A 125 9.98 2.11 -6.24
C LEU A 125 10.31 2.45 -4.77
N ARG A 126 11.48 2.00 -4.30
CA ARG A 126 11.96 2.28 -2.93
C ARG A 126 13.02 3.38 -2.87
N ASP A 127 13.66 3.67 -3.99
CA ASP A 127 14.69 4.69 -4.05
C ASP A 127 14.10 6.10 -3.92
N GLU A 128 14.97 7.05 -3.62
CA GLU A 128 14.60 8.46 -3.59
C GLU A 128 14.28 8.94 -5.02
N PHE A 129 13.31 9.86 -5.11
CA PHE A 129 12.84 10.44 -6.36
C PHE A 129 12.55 11.92 -6.18
N GLU A 130 12.60 12.66 -7.28
CA GLU A 130 12.30 14.09 -7.31
C GLU A 130 10.81 14.36 -7.52
N GLN A 131 10.17 13.59 -8.40
CA GLN A 131 8.77 13.76 -8.75
C GLN A 131 8.08 12.43 -8.99
N THR A 132 6.77 12.37 -8.77
CA THR A 132 5.97 11.20 -9.08
C THR A 132 4.58 11.57 -9.59
N LEU A 133 4.06 10.77 -10.52
CA LEU A 133 2.66 10.78 -10.94
C LEU A 133 2.06 9.39 -10.80
N ALA A 134 0.75 9.32 -10.57
CA ALA A 134 0.03 8.07 -10.41
C ALA A 134 -1.23 8.06 -11.29
N SER A 135 -1.51 6.90 -11.88
CA SER A 135 -2.76 6.62 -12.58
C SER A 135 -3.72 5.82 -11.69
N ALA A 136 -5.00 5.84 -12.03
CA ALA A 136 -6.04 5.10 -11.30
C ALA A 136 -5.90 3.57 -11.39
N ASP A 137 -5.16 3.07 -12.38
CA ASP A 137 -4.90 1.64 -12.59
C ASP A 137 -3.76 1.08 -11.70
N GLY A 138 -3.18 1.93 -10.84
CA GLY A 138 -2.07 1.57 -9.95
C GLY A 138 -0.68 1.76 -10.56
N THR A 139 -0.58 2.15 -11.84
CA THR A 139 0.69 2.52 -12.46
C THR A 139 1.18 3.86 -11.90
N ARG A 140 2.48 3.94 -11.64
CA ARG A 140 3.16 5.16 -11.21
C ARG A 140 4.33 5.47 -12.12
N LEU A 141 4.61 6.75 -12.25
CA LEU A 141 5.82 7.29 -12.84
C LEU A 141 6.64 7.95 -11.73
N TRP A 142 7.94 7.71 -11.72
CA TRP A 142 8.91 8.41 -10.89
C TRP A 142 9.96 9.07 -11.77
N LYS A 143 10.28 10.32 -11.46
CA LYS A 143 11.43 11.03 -12.00
C LYS A 143 12.50 11.07 -10.92
N LEU A 144 13.71 10.63 -11.24
CA LEU A 144 14.85 10.63 -10.32
C LEU A 144 16.15 10.86 -11.10
N PRO A 145 17.24 11.29 -10.44
CA PRO A 145 18.54 11.39 -11.08
C PRO A 145 19.00 10.03 -11.60
N VAL A 146 19.83 10.03 -12.66
CA VAL A 146 20.43 8.81 -13.20
C VAL A 146 21.16 8.03 -12.11
N THR A 147 20.75 6.77 -11.93
CA THR A 147 21.32 5.82 -10.98
C THR A 147 21.53 4.46 -11.65
N PRO A 148 22.64 3.76 -11.37
CA PRO A 148 22.93 2.46 -11.96
C PRO A 148 22.11 1.32 -11.35
N LEU A 149 21.39 1.56 -10.26
CA LEU A 149 20.62 0.55 -9.56
C LEU A 149 19.31 1.13 -9.06
N LEU A 150 18.22 0.43 -9.35
CA LEU A 150 16.89 0.70 -8.86
C LEU A 150 16.43 -0.43 -7.94
N THR A 151 15.71 -0.10 -6.88
CA THR A 151 15.16 -1.06 -5.93
C THR A 151 13.64 -0.96 -5.92
N PHE A 152 12.97 -2.07 -6.26
CA PHE A 152 11.52 -2.20 -6.24
C PHE A 152 11.06 -3.09 -5.09
N SER A 153 9.82 -2.88 -4.65
CA SER A 153 9.09 -3.82 -3.83
C SER A 153 8.10 -4.60 -4.69
N VAL A 154 8.35 -5.89 -4.89
CA VAL A 154 7.46 -6.82 -5.60
C VAL A 154 6.95 -7.85 -4.60
N ASN A 155 5.64 -7.88 -4.35
CA ASN A 155 5.01 -8.78 -3.35
C ASN A 155 5.67 -8.72 -1.95
N GLY A 156 6.16 -7.54 -1.57
CA GLY A 156 6.84 -7.31 -0.29
C GLY A 156 8.33 -7.68 -0.26
N GLN A 157 8.86 -8.26 -1.34
CA GLN A 157 10.30 -8.54 -1.49
C GLN A 157 11.01 -7.42 -2.24
N SER A 158 12.25 -7.13 -1.85
CA SER A 158 13.11 -6.21 -2.59
C SER A 158 13.64 -6.90 -3.85
N VAL A 159 13.44 -6.26 -5.01
CA VAL A 159 13.95 -6.71 -6.30
C VAL A 159 14.78 -5.58 -6.89
N HIS A 160 16.01 -5.89 -7.28
CA HIS A 160 16.90 -4.92 -7.90
C HIS A 160 16.78 -4.94 -9.42
N VAL A 161 16.82 -3.75 -10.02
CA VAL A 161 16.82 -3.51 -11.45
C VAL A 161 18.04 -2.70 -11.83
N THR A 162 18.77 -3.15 -12.85
CA THR A 162 19.96 -2.45 -13.36
C THR A 162 19.66 -1.98 -14.77
N PRO A 163 19.40 -0.67 -14.99
CA PRO A 163 19.22 -0.11 -16.32
C PRO A 163 20.54 -0.09 -17.10
N GLU A 164 20.47 -0.34 -18.40
CA GLU A 164 21.56 -0.14 -19.35
C GLU A 164 21.68 1.35 -19.66
N LEU A 165 22.37 2.07 -18.77
CA LEU A 165 22.69 3.49 -18.93
C LEU A 165 23.66 3.70 -20.10
N GLU A 166 23.60 4.88 -20.73
CA GLU A 166 24.56 5.33 -21.73
C GLU A 166 25.59 6.31 -21.16
#